data_AF-A0A5J5M001-F1
#
_entry.id   AF-A0A5J5M001-F1
#
_cell.length_a   1.000
_cell.length_b   1.000
_cell.length_c   1.000
_cell.angle_alpha   90.00
_cell.angle_beta   90.00
_cell.angle_gamma   90.00
#
_symmetry.space_group_name_H-M   'P 1'
#
loop_
_entity.id
_entity.type
_entity.pdbx_description
1 polymer ?
#
loop_
_entity_poly.entity_id
_entity_poly.type
_entity_poly.pdbx_seq_one_letter_code
_entity_poly.pdbx_strand_id
1 'polypeptide(L)' 'MGAVQREKKRHQENLPVHSFRTLLEDLGTICLNTVECTIRERGYRFSKITRPTQLQQKALDLWGVSLICTQ' A
#
# COMPACT_ATOMS: atom_id res chain seq x y z
N MET A 1 30.45 0.22 -1.45
CA MET A 1 29.62 -0.87 -0.90
C MET A 1 28.40 -1.01 -1.79
N GLY A 2 28.44 -1.93 -2.76
CA GLY A 2 27.32 -2.14 -3.69
C GLY A 2 26.16 -2.82 -2.98
N ALA A 3 24.96 -2.25 -3.09
CA ALA A 3 23.75 -2.88 -2.56
C ALA A 3 23.55 -4.23 -3.28
N VAL A 4 23.55 -5.32 -2.51
CA VAL A 4 23.20 -6.65 -3.01
C VAL A 4 21.69 -6.64 -3.27
N GLN A 5 21.30 -6.37 -4.51
CA GLN A 5 19.92 -6.51 -4.96
C GLN A 5 19.58 -8.00 -4.92
N ARG A 6 18.94 -8.47 -3.85
CA ARG A 6 18.44 -9.85 -3.78
C ARG A 6 17.41 -10.02 -4.88
N GLU A 7 17.75 -10.82 -5.88
CA GLU A 7 16.86 -11.14 -6.99
C GLU A 7 15.70 -12.00 -6.46
N LYS A 8 14.60 -11.34 -6.12
CA LYS A 8 13.38 -11.99 -5.64
C LYS A 8 12.90 -12.88 -6.79
N LYS A 9 12.74 -14.19 -6.54
CA LYS A 9 12.06 -15.11 -7.46
C LYS A 9 10.82 -14.40 -7.98
N ARG A 10 10.62 -14.32 -9.30
CA ARG A 10 9.46 -13.64 -9.88
C ARG A 10 8.38 -14.67 -10.16
N HIS A 11 7.13 -14.38 -9.81
CA HIS A 11 6.00 -15.19 -10.21
C HIS A 11 5.67 -14.95 -11.69
N GLN A 12 4.75 -15.74 -12.28
CA GLN A 12 4.43 -15.72 -13.72
C GLN A 12 3.97 -14.35 -14.23
N GLU A 13 3.53 -13.45 -13.34
CA GLU A 13 3.18 -12.06 -13.64
C GLU A 13 4.32 -11.04 -13.39
N ASN A 14 5.58 -11.48 -13.29
CA ASN A 14 6.73 -10.63 -12.93
C ASN A 14 6.66 -9.96 -11.54
N LEU A 15 5.73 -10.37 -10.68
CA LEU A 15 5.68 -9.90 -9.30
C LEU A 15 6.73 -10.62 -8.45
N PRO A 16 7.42 -9.92 -7.54
CA PRO A 16 8.33 -10.57 -6.61
C PRO A 16 7.59 -11.63 -5.77
N VAL A 17 8.18 -12.79 -5.57
CA VAL A 17 7.64 -13.84 -4.71
C VAL A 17 7.88 -13.40 -3.27
N HIS A 18 6.78 -13.10 -2.60
CA HIS A 18 6.75 -12.76 -1.19
C HIS A 18 6.39 -14.00 -0.37
N SER A 19 7.05 -14.18 0.77
CA SER A 19 6.48 -15.01 1.83
C SER A 19 5.23 -14.32 2.37
N PHE A 20 4.27 -15.07 2.91
CA PHE A 20 3.05 -14.49 3.51
C PHE A 20 3.38 -13.40 4.54
N ARG A 21 4.43 -13.59 5.34
CA ARG A 21 4.96 -12.58 6.28
C ARG A 21 5.35 -11.28 5.58
N THR A 22 6.17 -11.36 4.53
CA THR A 22 6.59 -10.16 3.79
C THR A 22 5.46 -9.50 3.00
N LEU A 23 4.42 -10.27 2.64
CA LEU A 23 3.20 -9.73 2.05
C LEU A 23 2.39 -8.94 3.08
N LEU A 24 2.28 -9.44 4.31
CA LEU A 24 1.65 -8.72 5.42
C LEU A 24 2.42 -7.45 5.79
N GLU A 25 3.75 -7.50 5.80
CA GLU A 25 4.59 -6.32 6.00
C GLU A 25 4.36 -5.28 4.90
N ASP A 26 4.22 -5.71 3.65
CA ASP A 26 3.93 -4.83 2.51
C ASP A 26 2.52 -4.22 2.62
N LEU A 27 1.50 -5.03 2.93
CA LEU A 27 0.13 -4.55 3.15
C LEU A 27 0.00 -3.60 4.34
N GLY A 28 0.84 -3.78 5.38
CA GLY A 28 0.90 -2.88 6.53
C GLY A 28 1.34 -1.46 6.19
N THR A 29 1.82 -1.20 4.98
CA THR A 29 2.12 0.16 4.50
C THR A 29 0.88 0.95 4.07
N ILE A 30 -0.28 0.29 3.97
CA ILE A 30 -1.56 0.94 3.66
C ILE A 30 -2.08 1.59 4.94
N CYS A 31 -2.15 2.93 4.93
CA CYS A 31 -2.55 3.72 6.09
C CYS A 31 -3.71 4.67 5.75
N LEU A 32 -4.53 4.98 6.76
CA LEU A 32 -5.48 6.09 6.71
C LEU A 32 -4.78 7.34 7.25
N ASN A 33 -4.36 8.23 6.34
CA ASN A 33 -3.66 9.45 6.71
C ASN A 33 -4.67 10.55 7.03
N THR A 34 -4.50 11.25 8.15
CA THR A 34 -5.22 12.51 8.41
C THR A 34 -4.36 13.65 7.88
N VAL A 35 -4.85 14.37 6.89
CA VAL A 35 -4.15 15.50 6.28
C VAL A 35 -4.79 16.78 6.79
N GLU A 36 -3.97 17.64 7.40
CA GLU A 36 -4.33 19.00 7.77
C GLU A 36 -3.54 19.96 6.90
N CYS A 37 -4.22 20.87 6.21
CA CYS A 37 -3.58 21.88 5.38
C CYS A 37 -4.32 23.21 5.44
N THR A 38 -3.58 24.31 5.34
CA THR A 38 -4.15 25.66 5.31
C THR A 38 -4.10 26.19 3.89
N ILE A 39 -5.26 26.48 3.30
CA ILE A 39 -5.37 27.05 1.95
C ILE A 39 -6.13 28.38 2.08
N ARG A 40 -5.48 29.48 1.68
CA ARG A 40 -6.05 30.84 1.74
C ARG A 40 -6.66 31.14 3.12
N GLU A 41 -5.87 30.92 4.18
CA GLU A 41 -6.23 31.19 5.58
C GLU A 41 -7.37 30.33 6.16
N ARG A 42 -7.94 29.40 5.39
CA ARG A 42 -8.84 28.36 5.92
C ARG A 42 -8.08 27.07 6.19
N GLY A 43 -8.27 26.52 7.37
CA GLY A 43 -7.83 25.16 7.71
C GLY A 43 -8.75 24.13 7.09
N TYR A 44 -8.16 23.16 6.41
CA TYR A 44 -8.83 21.98 5.87
C TYR A 44 -8.26 20.75 6.55
N ARG A 45 -9.15 19.85 6.96
CA ARG A 45 -8.80 18.54 7.51
C ARG A 45 -9.58 17.48 6.77
N PHE A 46 -8.88 16.50 6.21
CA PHE A 46 -9.51 15.38 5.53
C PHE A 46 -8.68 14.12 5.68
N SER A 47 -9.36 12.97 5.56
CA SER A 47 -8.70 11.67 5.61
C SER A 47 -8.38 11.18 4.20
N LYS A 48 -7.22 10.54 4.04
CA LYS A 48 -6.75 10.00 2.76
C LYS A 48 -6.09 8.64 2.95
N ILE A 49 -6.66 7.63 2.32
CA ILE A 49 -6.09 6.27 2.31
C ILE A 49 -4.90 6.21 1.35
N THR A 50 -3.85 5.49 1.73
CA THR A 50 -2.72 5.18 0.84
C THR A 50 -3.22 4.44 -0.40
N ARG A 51 -2.82 4.88 -1.60
CA ARG A 51 -3.12 4.16 -2.84
C ARG A 51 -2.31 2.85 -2.85
N PRO A 52 -2.93 1.67 -2.90
CA PRO A 52 -2.22 0.40 -2.88
C PRO A 52 -1.32 0.25 -4.12
N THR A 53 -0.22 -0.48 -3.96
CA THR A 53 0.56 -0.97 -5.11
C THR A 53 -0.23 -2.07 -5.85
N GLN A 54 0.19 -2.43 -7.07
CA GLN A 54 -0.49 -3.51 -7.83
C GLN A 54 -0.51 -4.84 -7.06
N LEU A 55 0.58 -5.16 -6.35
CA LEU A 55 0.67 -6.37 -5.54
C LEU A 55 -0.32 -6.33 -4.36
N GLN A 56 -0.37 -5.20 -3.66
CA GLN A 56 -1.28 -5.01 -2.54
C GLN A 56 -2.74 -5.11 -2.97
N GLN A 57 -3.09 -4.46 -4.09
CA GLN A 57 -4.43 -4.55 -4.65
C GLN A 57 -4.80 -6.00 -4.98
N LYS A 58 -3.90 -6.74 -5.63
CA LYS A 58 -4.13 -8.15 -5.94
C LYS A 58 -4.35 -8.99 -4.67
N ALA A 59 -3.60 -8.74 -3.61
CA ALA A 59 -3.77 -9.44 -2.35
C ALA A 59 -5.11 -9.10 -1.67
N LEU A 60 -5.52 -7.83 -1.69
CA LEU A 60 -6.81 -7.38 -1.17
C LEU A 60 -7.98 -8.00 -1.94
N ASP A 61 -7.89 -8.04 -3.27
CA ASP A 61 -8.89 -8.65 -4.15
C ASP A 61 -9.02 -10.16 -3.87
N LEU A 62 -7.89 -10.86 -3.69
CA LEU A 62 -7.88 -12.28 -3.34
C LEU A 62 -8.48 -12.56 -1.96
N TRP A 63 -8.38 -11.60 -1.03
CA TRP A 63 -8.97 -11.70 0.31
C TRP A 63 -10.41 -11.17 0.38
N GLY A 64 -10.93 -10.57 -0.69
CA GLY A 64 -12.26 -9.96 -0.71
C GLY A 64 -12.40 -8.73 0.20
N VAL A 65 -11.30 -8.01 0.47
CA VAL A 65 -11.29 -6.84 1.35
C VAL A 65 -11.29 -5.57 0.51
N SER A 66 -12.27 -4.67 0.74
CA SER A 66 -12.30 -3.35 0.11
C SER A 66 -11.75 -2.27 1.02
N LEU A 67 -10.82 -1.45 0.52
CA LEU A 67 -10.31 -0.28 1.23
C LEU A 67 -11.19 0.96 1.13
N ILE A 68 -12.34 0.87 0.46
CA ILE A 68 -13.27 1.99 0.36
C ILE A 68 -13.94 2.16 1.72
N CYS A 69 -13.45 3.10 2.50
CA CYS A 69 -14.20 3.61 3.64
C CYS A 69 -15.30 4.50 3.07
N THR A 70 -16.51 3.96 2.89
CA THR A 70 -17.71 4.78 2.77
C THR A 70 -17.90 5.49 4.10
N GLN A 71 -17.47 6.75 4.16
CA GLN A 71 -17.85 7.69 5.21
C GLN A 71 -19.05 8.49 4.72
#